data_AF-A0AA41VQY2-F1
#
_entry.id   AF-A0AA41VQY2-F1
#
_cell.length_a   1.000
_cell.length_b   1.000
_cell.length_c   1.000
_cell.angle_alpha   90.00
_cell.angle_beta   90.00
_cell.angle_gamma   90.00
#
_symmetry.space_group_name_H-M   'P 1'
#
loop_
_entity.id
_entity.type
_entity.pdbx_description
1 polymer ?
#
loop_
_entity_poly.entity_id
_entity_poly.type
_entity_poly.pdbx_seq_one_letter_code
_entity_poly.pdbx_strand_id
1 'polypeptide(L)'
;AGMSSDGVDEILDKHIVGKCNIEEVRLLAGIGHKCLHKTPRRRPSIADVSQAISKIRRRRLTKEDTMSFAGGDVHEVLRRIENQHVELSSITSMKERVQA
;
A
#
# COMPACT_ATOMS: atom_id res chain seq x y z
N ALA A 1 -11.59 24.02 -8.72
CA ALA A 1 -10.79 23.52 -9.85
C ALA A 1 -10.64 22.01 -9.65
N GLY A 2 -11.39 21.21 -10.40
CA GLY A 2 -11.11 19.78 -10.50
C GLY A 2 -10.01 19.60 -11.54
N MET A 3 -8.96 18.86 -11.22
CA MET A 3 -7.99 18.44 -12.24
C MET A 3 -8.75 17.57 -13.25
N SER A 4 -8.66 17.89 -14.55
CA SER A 4 -9.10 16.98 -15.61
C SER A 4 -8.41 15.62 -15.43
N SER A 5 -9.08 14.52 -15.77
CA SER A 5 -8.50 13.16 -15.72
C SER A 5 -7.15 13.06 -16.43
N ASP A 6 -6.95 13.91 -17.44
CA ASP A 6 -5.83 13.85 -18.37
C ASP A 6 -4.59 14.55 -17.81
N GLY A 7 -4.77 15.56 -16.94
CA GLY A 7 -3.66 16.34 -16.39
C GLY A 7 -2.79 15.58 -15.38
N VAL A 8 -3.29 14.48 -14.82
CA VAL A 8 -2.49 13.60 -13.95
C VAL A 8 -1.53 12.75 -14.77
N ASP A 9 -1.95 12.34 -15.97
CA ASP A 9 -1.16 11.47 -16.84
C ASP A 9 0.04 12.25 -17.44
N GLU A 10 -0.08 13.57 -17.59
CA GLU A 10 0.98 14.49 -18.06
C GLU A 10 2.12 14.69 -17.04
N ILE A 11 1.83 14.62 -15.74
CA ILE A 11 2.81 14.85 -14.67
C ILE A 11 3.43 13.55 -14.13
N LEU A 12 3.07 12.41 -14.71
CA LEU A 12 3.55 11.10 -14.30
C LEU A 12 5.03 10.93 -14.68
N ASP A 13 5.81 10.35 -13.77
CA ASP A 13 7.21 10.05 -14.04
C ASP A 13 7.34 9.04 -15.19
N LYS A 14 8.11 9.41 -16.21
CA LYS A 14 8.35 8.63 -17.43
C LYS A 14 8.89 7.23 -17.15
N HIS A 15 9.60 7.02 -16.04
CA HIS A 15 10.17 5.73 -15.66
C HIS A 15 9.15 4.73 -15.13
N ILE A 16 7.97 5.19 -14.70
CA ILE A 16 6.89 4.35 -14.16
C ILE A 16 5.69 4.22 -15.10
N VAL A 17 5.67 4.98 -16.21
CA VAL A 17 4.66 4.82 -17.28
C VAL A 17 4.64 3.36 -17.75
N GLY A 18 3.44 2.78 -17.83
CA GLY A 18 3.23 1.38 -18.20
C GLY A 18 3.52 0.36 -17.08
N LYS A 19 4.09 0.78 -15.95
CA LYS A 19 4.37 -0.08 -14.77
C LYS A 19 3.47 0.24 -13.57
N CYS A 20 2.73 1.34 -13.61
CA CYS A 20 1.84 1.76 -12.54
C CYS A 20 0.36 1.62 -12.91
N ASN A 21 -0.50 1.51 -11.88
CA ASN A 21 -1.94 1.55 -12.04
C ASN A 21 -2.41 3.02 -12.10
N ILE A 22 -2.85 3.47 -13.28
CA ILE A 22 -3.26 4.86 -13.52
C ILE A 22 -4.40 5.31 -12.59
N GLU A 23 -5.35 4.43 -12.28
CA GLU A 23 -6.46 4.78 -11.38
C GLU A 23 -5.99 5.10 -9.96
N GLU A 24 -4.94 4.42 -9.50
CA GLU A 24 -4.36 4.71 -8.19
C GLU A 24 -3.50 5.96 -8.19
N VAL A 25 -2.78 6.21 -9.29
CA VAL A 25 -2.05 7.45 -9.51
C VAL A 25 -3.01 8.63 -9.43
N ARG A 26 -4.17 8.54 -10.08
CA ARG A 26 -5.23 9.57 -10.03
C ARG A 26 -5.77 9.77 -8.62
N LEU A 27 -6.02 8.68 -7.87
CA LEU A 27 -6.43 8.78 -6.47
C LEU A 27 -5.36 9.45 -5.60
N LEU A 28 -4.09 9.10 -5.79
CA LEU A 28 -2.97 9.66 -5.05
C LEU A 28 -2.75 11.14 -5.37
N ALA A 29 -2.85 11.52 -6.65
CA ALA A 29 -2.81 12.91 -7.10
C ALA A 29 -3.95 13.72 -6.47
N GLY A 30 -5.16 13.15 -6.37
CA GLY A 30 -6.28 13.77 -5.66
C GLY A 30 -6.01 14.04 -4.18
N ILE A 31 -5.28 13.14 -3.50
CA ILE A 31 -4.83 13.37 -2.11
C ILE A 31 -3.81 14.51 -2.07
N GLY A 32 -2.78 14.46 -2.92
CA GLY A 32 -1.74 15.48 -3.00
C GLY A 32 -2.32 16.88 -3.28
N HIS A 33 -3.28 16.99 -4.20
CA HIS A 33 -3.94 18.25 -4.52
C HIS A 33 -4.67 18.84 -3.29
N LYS A 34 -5.33 18.00 -2.48
CA LYS A 34 -5.98 18.46 -1.23
C LYS A 34 -4.96 18.92 -0.18
N CYS A 35 -3.80 18.26 -0.09
CA CYS A 35 -2.71 18.68 0.81
C CYS A 35 -2.15 20.06 0.45
N LEU A 36 -2.15 20.41 -0.84
CA LEU A 36 -1.66 21.69 -1.36
C LEU A 36 -2.72 22.80 -1.35
N HIS A 37 -3.90 22.57 -0.75
CA HIS A 37 -4.97 23.56 -0.77
C HIS A 37 -4.52 24.89 -0.11
N LYS A 38 -4.75 26.03 -0.79
CA LYS A 38 -4.30 27.36 -0.32
C LYS A 38 -4.80 27.69 1.09
N THR A 39 -6.08 27.45 1.35
CA THR A 39 -6.70 27.58 2.68
C THR A 39 -6.25 26.43 3.61
N PRO A 40 -5.55 26.70 4.73
CA PRO A 40 -5.04 25.66 5.63
C PRO A 40 -6.12 24.73 6.20
N ARG A 41 -7.28 25.29 6.59
CA ARG A 41 -8.42 24.51 7.16
C ARG A 41 -9.04 23.50 6.18
N ARG A 42 -8.76 23.62 4.89
CA ARG A 42 -9.24 22.67 3.86
C ARG A 42 -8.23 21.56 3.56
N ARG A 43 -7.02 21.64 4.13
CA ARG A 43 -6.02 20.58 4.02
C ARG A 43 -6.41 19.43 4.95
N PRO A 44 -6.25 18.18 4.52
CA PRO A 44 -6.50 17.01 5.36
C PRO A 44 -5.48 16.94 6.50
N SER A 45 -5.85 16.28 7.59
CA SER A 45 -4.88 15.90 8.62
C SER A 45 -3.94 14.81 8.09
N ILE A 46 -2.76 14.66 8.70
CA ILE A 46 -1.85 13.57 8.32
C ILE A 46 -2.45 12.18 8.58
N ALA A 47 -3.36 12.07 9.56
CA ALA A 47 -4.11 10.84 9.83
C ALA A 47 -5.04 10.50 8.66
N ASP A 48 -5.77 11.49 8.12
CA ASP A 48 -6.64 11.31 6.96
C ASP A 48 -5.85 10.93 5.71
N VAL A 49 -4.69 11.56 5.51
CA VAL A 49 -3.77 11.25 4.39
C VAL A 49 -3.29 9.81 4.50
N SER A 50 -2.79 9.41 5.67
CA SER A 50 -2.31 8.04 5.94
C SER A 50 -3.41 7.00 5.72
N GLN A 51 -4.63 7.30 6.18
CA GLN A 51 -5.78 6.43 6.00
C GLN A 51 -6.18 6.31 4.52
N ALA A 52 -6.17 7.42 3.78
CA ALA A 52 -6.49 7.43 2.35
C ALA A 52 -5.47 6.63 1.53
N ILE A 53 -4.17 6.78 1.80
CA ILE A 53 -3.10 5.99 1.16
C ILE A 53 -3.28 4.50 1.48
N SER A 54 -3.58 4.17 2.75
CA SER A 54 -3.82 2.78 3.18
C SER A 54 -5.04 2.16 2.49
N LYS A 55 -6.08 2.95 2.20
CA LYS A 55 -7.25 2.50 1.42
C LYS A 55 -6.88 2.21 -0.04
N ILE A 56 -6.02 3.00 -0.67
CA ILE A 56 -5.53 2.74 -2.03
C ILE A 56 -4.75 1.42 -2.05
N ARG A 57 -3.84 1.22 -1.09
CA ARG A 57 -3.06 -0.03 -0.98
C ARG A 57 -3.95 -1.26 -0.77
N ARG A 58 -4.96 -1.18 0.09
CA ARG A 58 -5.90 -2.31 0.31
C ARG A 58 -6.73 -2.63 -0.93
N ARG A 59 -7.10 -1.64 -1.74
CA ARG A 59 -7.84 -1.86 -2.99
C ARG A 59 -7.05 -2.68 -4.00
N ARG A 60 -5.71 -2.59 -4.02
CA ARG A 60 -4.85 -3.50 -4.82
C ARG A 60 -5.06 -4.93 -4.39
N LEU A 61 -4.87 -5.19 -3.09
CA LEU A 61 -4.99 -6.54 -2.51
C LEU A 61 -6.38 -7.14 -2.81
N THR A 62 -7.46 -6.38 -2.61
CA THR A 62 -8.82 -6.88 -2.88
C THR A 62 -9.14 -7.11 -4.36
N LYS A 63 -8.48 -6.40 -5.30
CA LYS A 63 -8.70 -6.57 -6.74
C LYS A 63 -7.91 -7.77 -7.29
N GLU A 64 -6.74 -8.07 -6.74
CA GLU A 64 -6.04 -9.35 -6.97
C GLU A 64 -6.82 -10.51 -6.33
N ASP A 65 -7.38 -10.32 -5.13
CA ASP A 65 -8.12 -11.33 -4.38
C ASP A 65 -9.57 -11.54 -4.85
N THR A 66 -10.08 -10.78 -5.82
CA THR A 66 -11.40 -11.10 -6.42
C THR A 66 -11.34 -12.36 -7.30
N MET A 67 -10.14 -12.86 -7.62
CA MET A 67 -9.94 -14.25 -8.09
C MET A 67 -9.78 -15.27 -6.95
N SER A 68 -9.75 -14.85 -5.68
CA SER A 68 -9.60 -15.76 -4.53
C SER A 68 -10.44 -15.37 -3.31
N PHE A 69 -11.67 -14.86 -3.50
CA PHE A 69 -12.58 -14.26 -2.51
C PHE A 69 -13.02 -15.21 -1.35
N ALA A 70 -12.08 -15.73 -0.58
CA ALA A 70 -12.35 -16.48 0.66
C ALA A 70 -11.28 -16.25 1.76
N GLY A 71 -10.24 -15.43 1.53
CA GLY A 71 -9.02 -15.47 2.34
C GLY A 71 -8.67 -14.26 3.20
N GLY A 72 -9.57 -13.30 3.41
CA GLY A 72 -9.25 -12.00 4.03
C GLY A 72 -8.63 -12.05 5.43
N ASP A 73 -8.90 -13.11 6.19
CA ASP A 73 -8.29 -13.33 7.51
C ASP A 73 -7.12 -14.33 7.47
N VAL A 74 -7.07 -15.20 6.46
CA VAL A 74 -6.08 -16.29 6.39
C VAL A 74 -4.72 -15.76 5.95
N HIS A 75 -4.65 -14.81 5.01
CA HIS A 75 -3.37 -14.32 4.47
C HIS A 75 -2.55 -13.51 5.50
N GLU A 76 -3.21 -12.67 6.30
CA GLU A 76 -2.55 -11.94 7.40
C GLU A 76 -2.09 -12.90 8.51
N VAL A 77 -2.89 -13.93 8.81
CA VAL A 77 -2.49 -15.00 9.74
C VAL A 77 -1.32 -15.81 9.17
N LEU A 78 -1.33 -16.17 7.89
CA LEU A 78 -0.23 -16.87 7.22
C LEU A 78 1.07 -16.06 7.26
N ARG A 79 1.01 -14.76 6.96
CA ARG A 79 2.17 -13.86 7.03
C ARG A 79 2.75 -13.80 8.44
N ARG A 80 1.90 -13.82 9.47
CA ARG A 80 2.35 -13.90 10.87
C ARG A 80 3.01 -15.24 11.19
N ILE A 81 2.43 -16.35 10.73
CA ILE A 81 2.98 -17.70 10.91
C ILE A 81 4.34 -17.84 10.24
N GLU A 82 4.49 -17.34 9.02
CA GLU A 82 5.75 -17.40 8.27
C GLU A 82 6.87 -16.61 8.98
N ASN A 83 6.57 -15.40 9.46
CA ASN A 83 7.54 -14.61 10.25
C ASN A 83 7.98 -15.36 11.52
N GLN A 84 7.04 -16.02 12.23
CA GLN A 84 7.36 -16.79 13.43
C GLN A 84 8.19 -18.04 13.14
N HIS A 85 7.98 -18.71 12.00
CA HIS A 85 8.76 -19.89 11.62
C HIS A 85 10.23 -19.54 11.32
N VAL A 86 10.47 -18.40 10.66
CA VAL A 86 11.84 -17.90 10.41
C VAL A 86 12.55 -17.63 11.73
N GLU A 87 11.89 -16.98 12.69
CA GLU A 87 12.44 -16.73 14.03
C GLU A 87 12.77 -18.04 14.77
N LEU A 88 11.87 -19.03 14.78
CA LEU A 88 12.12 -20.33 15.42
C LEU A 88 13.29 -21.10 14.78
N SER A 89 13.41 -21.07 13.45
CA SER A 89 14.51 -21.72 12.74
C SER A 89 15.88 -21.13 13.12
N SER A 90 15.94 -19.82 13.36
CA SER A 90 17.16 -19.15 13.81
C SER A 90 17.59 -19.61 15.21
N ILE A 91 16.63 -19.81 16.11
CA ILE A 91 16.87 -20.27 17.49
C ILE A 91 17.33 -21.74 17.50
N THR A 92 16.71 -22.60 16.70
CA THR A 92 17.10 -24.01 16.60
C THR A 92 18.47 -24.18 15.95
N SER A 93 18.80 -23.38 14.92
CA SER A 93 20.12 -23.38 14.29
C SER A 93 21.25 -22.93 15.24
N MET A 94 20.96 -22.00 16.16
CA MET A 94 21.92 -21.61 17.20
C MET A 94 22.08 -22.69 18.28
N LYS A 95 21.00 -23.43 18.61
CA LYS A 95 21.04 -24.51 19.62
C LYS A 95 21.87 -25.71 19.16
N GLU A 96 21.89 -26.03 17.86
CA GLU A 96 22.71 -27.12 17.31
C GLU A 96 24.22 -26.84 17.37
N ARG A 97 24.64 -25.57 17.38
CA ARG A 97 26.07 -25.21 17.49
C ARG A 97 26.61 -25.18 18.92
N VAL A 98 25.74 -25.24 19.93
CA VAL A 98 26.12 -25.24 21.35
C VAL A 98 26.19 -26.67 21.92
N GLN A 99 25.77 -27.67 21.14
CA GLN A 99 25.78 -29.09 21.54
C GLN A 99 26.75 -29.98 20.73
N ALA A 100 27.67 -29.38 19.97
CA ALA A 100 28.75 -30.08 19.26
C ALA A 100 30.13 -29.72 19.85
#